data_AF-A0A355B1T2-F1
#
_entry.id   AF-A0A355B1T2-F1
#
_cell.length_a   1.000
_cell.length_b   1.000
_cell.length_c   1.000
_cell.angle_alpha   90.00
_cell.angle_beta   90.00
_cell.angle_gamma   90.00
#
_symmetry.space_group_name_H-M   'P 1'
#
loop_
_entity.id
_entity.type
_entity.pdbx_description
1 polymer ?
#
loop_
_entity_poly.entity_id
_entity_poly.type
_entity_poly.pdbx_seq_one_letter_code
_entity_poly.pdbx_strand_id
1 'polypeptide(L)'
;MPKMTHVGNSPVKKDALAKAVGDTVYGDDLRFPNELVGKVIRPPAVPAKIKKIDPSRALALPGVHCVLTAKDIPGKNAGRYPYYPVLAEDSVCFGGDAVAILAAETHDLAEWAARLVKIDYEPLPGTYAFEHIEGVVLCDWSADKGDVEAGFAQADVVVENTYFAACIDHAFIEPEGGVAWVDERGTVNIRVPTQTIENYQNVAATLGLPASRVRYDCPMLGGAFGGKEHPLLGDFLGLLTMKTGRPVRIAYTREESMGQCSKKHPFLMRYKTGATREGKLTAVEVDIVADAGAYPTNSGGLVLGGMVVSQGPYEVPNSRARALSRRTTPSPRPCAASAPTRSASPTSPRWTRWPSGWGWSRSSSAAAISSKRAGRSCKNSPSRPRPCFPSFLRKPREPSARRPDPTHRKARAPGAGGWAISRISPDTGVPGTRARPTSPSRPTAA
;
A
#
# COMPACT_ATOMS: atom_id res chain seq x y z
N MET A 1 39.28 8.76 -14.11
CA MET A 1 39.07 8.92 -12.65
C MET A 1 39.94 7.90 -11.94
N PRO A 2 40.64 8.27 -10.85
CA PRO A 2 41.38 7.29 -10.05
C PRO A 2 40.42 6.22 -9.53
N LYS A 3 40.90 4.97 -9.46
CA LYS A 3 40.10 3.85 -8.97
C LYS A 3 39.80 4.09 -7.50
N MET A 4 38.53 4.34 -7.17
CA MET A 4 38.10 4.51 -5.80
C MET A 4 38.21 3.17 -5.05
N THR A 5 38.66 3.21 -3.80
CA THR A 5 38.90 2.03 -2.96
C THR A 5 37.61 1.33 -2.56
N HIS A 6 36.51 2.06 -2.41
CA HIS A 6 35.23 1.51 -1.96
C HIS A 6 34.05 1.81 -2.91
N VAL A 7 33.97 3.03 -3.43
CA VAL A 7 32.87 3.43 -4.33
C VAL A 7 33.01 2.76 -5.69
N GLY A 8 31.96 2.07 -6.14
CA GLY A 8 31.96 1.33 -7.41
C GLY A 8 32.47 -0.12 -7.32
N ASN A 9 32.89 -0.58 -6.14
CA ASN A 9 33.26 -1.98 -5.89
C ASN A 9 32.08 -2.77 -5.26
N SER A 10 32.25 -4.08 -5.10
CA SER A 10 31.26 -4.98 -4.46
C SER A 10 31.72 -5.44 -3.07
N PRO A 11 31.75 -4.56 -2.05
CA PRO A 11 32.14 -4.96 -0.71
C PRO A 11 31.13 -5.93 -0.10
N VAL A 12 31.61 -6.84 0.74
CA VAL A 12 30.74 -7.71 1.55
C VAL A 12 29.92 -6.84 2.50
N LYS A 13 28.62 -7.10 2.58
CA LYS A 13 27.75 -6.37 3.51
C LYS A 13 28.16 -6.71 4.95
N LYS A 14 28.28 -5.68 5.80
CA LYS A 14 28.72 -5.82 7.20
C LYS A 14 27.85 -6.77 8.02
N ASP A 15 26.57 -6.87 7.68
CA ASP A 15 25.55 -7.68 8.33
C ASP A 15 25.37 -9.08 7.69
N ALA A 16 26.14 -9.43 6.65
CA ALA A 16 25.91 -10.67 5.90
C ALA A 16 26.16 -11.93 6.73
N LEU A 17 27.28 -11.99 7.46
CA LEU A 17 27.64 -13.17 8.24
C LEU A 17 26.64 -13.42 9.37
N ALA A 18 26.34 -12.39 10.16
CA ALA A 18 25.37 -12.48 11.26
C ALA A 18 23.99 -12.94 10.78
N LYS A 19 23.57 -12.60 9.55
CA LYS A 19 22.32 -13.11 8.96
C LYS A 19 22.42 -14.56 8.53
N ALA A 20 23.55 -14.97 7.96
CA ALA A 20 23.75 -16.33 7.48
C ALA A 20 23.81 -17.37 8.61
N VAL A 21 24.31 -16.97 9.78
CA VAL A 21 24.47 -17.86 10.94
C VAL A 21 23.34 -17.77 11.97
N GLY A 22 22.41 -16.81 11.81
CA GLY A 22 21.26 -16.65 12.71
C GLY A 22 21.49 -15.74 13.92
N ASP A 23 22.61 -15.02 13.99
CA ASP A 23 22.95 -14.12 15.11
C ASP A 23 22.25 -12.74 15.03
N THR A 24 21.57 -12.46 13.92
CA THR A 24 20.89 -11.17 13.73
C THR A 24 19.61 -11.10 14.56
N VAL A 25 19.54 -10.15 15.49
CA VAL A 25 18.37 -9.92 16.35
C VAL A 25 17.37 -8.99 15.67
N TYR A 26 16.23 -9.55 15.26
CA TYR A 26 15.07 -8.86 14.70
C TYR A 26 14.15 -8.30 15.80
N GLY A 27 13.00 -7.74 15.43
CA GLY A 27 12.08 -7.10 16.38
C GLY A 27 11.51 -8.07 17.41
N ASP A 28 11.05 -9.23 16.93
CA ASP A 28 10.42 -10.26 17.76
C ASP A 28 11.43 -11.24 18.40
N ASP A 29 12.74 -11.00 18.32
CA ASP A 29 13.75 -11.90 18.92
C ASP A 29 14.11 -11.51 20.35
N LEU A 30 13.83 -10.26 20.75
CA LEU A 30 14.11 -9.78 22.10
C LEU A 30 13.08 -10.35 23.10
N ARG A 31 13.56 -10.89 24.22
CA ARG A 31 12.73 -11.49 25.27
C ARG A 31 12.99 -10.81 26.61
N PHE A 32 11.93 -10.67 27.42
CA PHE A 32 12.02 -10.19 28.78
C PHE A 32 11.42 -11.19 29.78
N PRO A 33 11.97 -11.28 31.01
CA PRO A 33 11.31 -11.98 32.09
C PRO A 33 9.93 -11.41 32.36
N ASN A 34 8.94 -12.28 32.59
CA ASN A 34 7.55 -11.90 32.88
C ASN A 34 6.89 -11.02 31.79
N GLU A 35 7.36 -11.07 30.55
CA GLU A 35 6.68 -10.39 29.44
C GLU A 35 5.27 -10.94 29.21
N LEU A 36 4.36 -10.08 28.74
CA LEU A 36 3.02 -10.45 28.30
C LEU A 36 2.96 -10.53 26.77
N VAL A 37 2.02 -11.32 26.28
CA VAL A 37 1.67 -11.38 24.86
C VAL A 37 0.48 -10.47 24.61
N GLY A 38 0.69 -9.48 23.75
CA GLY A 38 -0.36 -8.60 23.24
C GLY A 38 -1.05 -9.19 22.02
N LYS A 39 -2.37 -8.98 21.91
CA LYS A 39 -3.17 -9.37 20.75
C LYS A 39 -4.09 -8.24 20.32
N VAL A 40 -4.25 -8.08 19.01
CA VAL A 40 -5.12 -7.06 18.40
C VAL A 40 -6.42 -7.72 17.95
N ILE A 41 -7.54 -7.17 18.39
CA ILE A 41 -8.90 -7.60 18.01
C ILE A 41 -9.37 -6.73 16.86
N ARG A 42 -9.82 -7.38 15.78
CA ARG A 42 -10.19 -6.77 14.51
C ARG A 42 -11.62 -7.14 14.11
N PRO A 43 -12.32 -6.31 13.32
CA PRO A 43 -13.71 -6.56 12.95
C PRO A 43 -13.84 -7.66 11.88
N PRO A 44 -15.06 -8.22 11.70
CA PRO A 44 -15.39 -8.91 10.45
C PRO A 44 -15.21 -7.94 9.28
N ALA A 45 -14.78 -8.43 8.11
CA ALA A 45 -14.22 -7.67 6.99
C ALA A 45 -15.17 -6.67 6.25
N VAL A 46 -16.17 -6.11 6.93
CA VAL A 46 -17.15 -5.17 6.41
C VAL A 46 -17.17 -3.89 7.24
N PRO A 47 -17.45 -2.72 6.63
CA PRO A 47 -17.62 -1.49 7.36
C PRO A 47 -18.85 -1.59 8.24
N ALA A 48 -18.71 -1.10 9.46
CA ALA A 48 -19.77 -1.16 10.42
C ALA A 48 -19.59 -0.07 11.46
N LYS A 49 -20.70 0.39 12.03
CA LYS A 49 -20.68 1.15 13.28
C LYS A 49 -20.43 0.17 14.43
N ILE A 50 -19.58 0.57 15.36
CA ILE A 50 -19.37 -0.16 16.62
C ILE A 50 -20.47 0.28 17.57
N LYS A 51 -21.36 -0.64 17.96
CA LYS A 51 -22.44 -0.35 18.92
C LYS A 51 -22.00 -0.54 20.35
N LYS A 52 -21.29 -1.64 20.60
CA LYS A 52 -20.86 -2.03 21.94
C LYS A 52 -19.66 -2.95 21.85
N ILE A 53 -18.71 -2.75 22.76
CA ILE A 53 -17.60 -3.66 23.03
C ILE A 53 -17.79 -4.19 24.44
N ASP A 54 -17.86 -5.51 24.60
CA ASP A 54 -17.99 -6.20 25.87
C ASP A 54 -16.79 -7.16 26.08
N PRO A 55 -15.78 -6.74 26.87
CA PRO A 55 -14.61 -7.54 27.17
C PRO A 55 -14.77 -8.43 28.42
N SER A 56 -15.95 -8.46 29.06
CA SER A 56 -16.14 -9.07 30.38
C SER A 56 -15.69 -10.54 30.45
N ARG A 57 -16.02 -11.34 29.43
CA ARG A 57 -15.63 -12.76 29.36
C ARG A 57 -14.13 -12.96 29.19
N ALA A 58 -13.47 -12.08 28.44
CA ALA A 58 -12.02 -12.12 28.26
C ALA A 58 -11.29 -11.73 29.56
N LEU A 59 -11.76 -10.68 30.23
CA LEU A 59 -11.21 -10.20 31.51
C LEU A 59 -11.41 -11.19 32.67
N ALA A 60 -12.41 -12.06 32.59
CA ALA A 60 -12.65 -13.10 33.60
C ALA A 60 -11.67 -14.28 33.52
N LEU A 61 -10.89 -14.41 32.43
CA LEU A 61 -9.90 -15.48 32.30
C LEU A 61 -8.65 -15.18 33.15
N PRO A 62 -8.21 -16.13 34.00
CA PRO A 62 -6.93 -16.00 34.70
C PRO A 62 -5.77 -15.82 33.70
N GLY A 63 -4.89 -14.87 33.97
CA GLY A 63 -3.74 -14.54 33.10
C GLY A 63 -4.04 -13.51 32.01
N VAL A 64 -5.28 -13.01 31.87
CA VAL A 64 -5.59 -11.82 31.07
C VAL A 64 -5.47 -10.59 31.94
N HIS A 65 -4.61 -9.64 31.56
CA HIS A 65 -4.29 -8.48 32.39
C HIS A 65 -5.09 -7.24 32.03
N CYS A 66 -5.38 -7.03 30.75
CA CYS A 66 -6.19 -5.92 30.31
C CYS A 66 -6.79 -6.17 28.92
N VAL A 67 -7.87 -5.45 28.65
CA VAL A 67 -8.40 -5.19 27.31
C VAL A 67 -8.58 -3.68 27.21
N LEU A 68 -7.97 -3.06 26.21
CA LEU A 68 -7.99 -1.62 25.95
C LEU A 68 -8.78 -1.34 24.67
N THR A 69 -9.56 -0.27 24.72
CA THR A 69 -10.34 0.28 23.60
C THR A 69 -9.89 1.71 23.30
N ALA A 70 -10.48 2.36 22.30
CA ALA A 70 -10.21 3.77 22.01
C ALA A 70 -10.33 4.70 23.24
N LYS A 71 -11.22 4.37 24.18
CA LYS A 71 -11.45 5.14 25.42
C LYS A 71 -10.29 5.10 26.41
N ASP A 72 -9.42 4.09 26.28
CA ASP A 72 -8.26 3.89 27.14
C ASP A 72 -7.01 4.60 26.61
N ILE A 73 -7.10 5.28 25.46
CA ILE A 73 -5.99 6.04 24.88
C ILE A 73 -5.85 7.36 25.67
N PRO A 74 -4.73 7.59 26.39
CA PRO A 74 -4.55 8.77 27.22
C PRO A 74 -4.30 10.05 26.41
N GLY A 75 -3.78 9.91 25.18
CA GLY A 75 -3.45 11.02 24.30
C GLY A 75 -4.32 11.05 23.04
N LYS A 76 -3.69 11.19 21.88
CA LYS A 76 -4.39 11.29 20.59
C LYS A 76 -4.71 9.91 20.02
N ASN A 77 -5.99 9.66 19.70
CA ASN A 77 -6.40 8.48 18.92
C ASN A 77 -6.18 8.70 17.41
N ALA A 78 -4.97 9.08 17.02
CA ALA A 78 -4.58 9.27 15.63
C ALA A 78 -3.11 8.89 15.48
N GLY A 79 -2.82 7.95 14.57
CA GLY A 79 -1.45 7.57 14.26
C GLY A 79 -0.72 8.67 13.47
N ARG A 80 0.19 8.26 12.57
CA ARG A 80 0.91 9.19 11.68
C ARG A 80 -0.01 10.02 10.78
N TYR A 81 -1.20 9.51 10.49
CA TYR A 81 -2.19 10.16 9.63
C TYR A 81 -3.43 10.53 10.45
N PRO A 82 -3.87 11.80 10.47
CA PRO A 82 -4.98 12.26 11.32
C PRO A 82 -6.30 11.49 11.16
N TYR A 83 -6.50 10.83 10.02
CA TYR A 83 -7.72 10.11 9.68
C TYR A 83 -7.63 8.60 9.92
N TYR A 84 -6.47 8.07 10.34
CA TYR A 84 -6.29 6.66 10.66
C TYR A 84 -6.21 6.50 12.19
N PRO A 85 -7.30 6.03 12.85
CA PRO A 85 -7.30 5.84 14.30
C PRO A 85 -6.30 4.78 14.74
N VAL A 86 -5.82 4.91 15.98
CA VAL A 86 -5.03 3.85 16.63
C VAL A 86 -5.94 2.68 16.97
N LEU A 87 -7.05 2.95 17.67
CA LEU A 87 -8.14 2.01 17.89
C LEU A 87 -9.46 2.63 17.41
N ALA A 88 -10.23 1.88 16.63
CA ALA A 88 -11.52 2.30 16.12
C ALA A 88 -12.51 2.56 17.27
N GLU A 89 -13.13 3.74 17.24
CA GLU A 89 -14.09 4.17 18.28
C GLU A 89 -15.54 4.03 17.80
N ASP A 90 -15.91 4.78 16.75
CA ASP A 90 -17.30 4.84 16.28
C ASP A 90 -17.62 3.81 15.19
N SER A 91 -16.64 3.53 14.33
CA SER A 91 -16.84 2.68 13.17
C SER A 91 -15.54 2.07 12.68
N VAL A 92 -15.69 0.95 12.00
CA VAL A 92 -14.64 0.30 11.22
C VAL A 92 -14.92 0.51 9.75
N CYS A 93 -13.86 0.72 8.98
CA CYS A 93 -13.90 0.96 7.54
C CYS A 93 -13.42 -0.25 6.73
N PHE A 94 -12.65 -1.16 7.35
CA PHE A 94 -12.20 -2.40 6.71
C PHE A 94 -11.82 -3.49 7.74
N GLY A 95 -11.60 -4.73 7.28
CA GLY A 95 -11.33 -5.89 8.13
C GLY A 95 -10.03 -5.88 8.94
N GLY A 96 -9.11 -4.96 8.66
CA GLY A 96 -7.84 -4.86 9.38
C GLY A 96 -7.82 -3.76 10.45
N ASP A 97 -8.92 -3.02 10.63
CA ASP A 97 -9.03 -2.01 11.69
C ASP A 97 -8.82 -2.64 13.07
N ALA A 98 -8.00 -2.00 13.89
CA ALA A 98 -7.84 -2.41 15.27
C ALA A 98 -9.01 -1.82 16.08
N VAL A 99 -9.79 -2.67 16.76
CA VAL A 99 -10.95 -2.22 17.56
C VAL A 99 -10.62 -2.23 19.05
N ALA A 100 -9.88 -3.25 19.48
CA ALA A 100 -9.38 -3.37 20.83
C ALA A 100 -8.04 -4.10 20.81
N ILE A 101 -7.28 -3.94 21.90
CA ILE A 101 -6.04 -4.69 22.14
C ILE A 101 -6.09 -5.29 23.53
N LEU A 102 -5.43 -6.42 23.74
CA LEU A 102 -5.37 -7.08 25.04
C LEU A 102 -3.96 -7.56 25.33
N ALA A 103 -3.65 -7.79 26.61
CA ALA A 103 -2.42 -8.44 27.05
C ALA A 103 -2.72 -9.65 27.94
N ALA A 104 -2.08 -10.77 27.67
CA ALA A 104 -2.22 -12.02 28.42
C ALA A 104 -0.86 -12.72 28.63
N GLU A 105 -0.79 -13.69 29.54
CA GLU A 105 0.47 -14.37 29.89
C GLU A 105 1.02 -15.27 28.79
N THR A 106 0.16 -15.83 27.93
CA THR A 106 0.57 -16.75 26.86
C THR A 106 -0.11 -16.42 25.54
N HIS A 107 0.50 -16.88 24.44
CA HIS A 107 -0.03 -16.70 23.09
C HIS A 107 -1.43 -17.33 22.94
N ASP A 108 -1.60 -18.58 23.37
CA ASP A 108 -2.87 -19.30 23.24
C ASP A 108 -3.98 -18.66 24.07
N LEU A 109 -3.63 -18.15 25.27
CA LEU A 109 -4.57 -17.40 26.09
C LEU A 109 -4.96 -16.08 25.43
N ALA A 110 -4.01 -15.36 24.83
CA ALA A 110 -4.29 -14.11 24.13
C ALA A 110 -5.22 -14.33 22.92
N GLU A 111 -4.98 -15.38 22.13
CA GLU A 111 -5.83 -15.80 21.01
C GLU A 111 -7.24 -16.19 21.47
N TRP A 112 -7.33 -16.97 22.55
CA TRP A 112 -8.61 -17.40 23.09
C TRP A 112 -9.40 -16.21 23.68
N ALA A 113 -8.75 -15.37 24.47
CA ALA A 113 -9.34 -14.17 25.07
C ALA A 113 -9.86 -13.20 24.00
N ALA A 114 -9.12 -13.02 22.89
CA ALA A 114 -9.54 -12.17 21.78
C ALA A 114 -10.89 -12.61 21.19
N ARG A 115 -11.13 -13.93 21.09
CA ARG A 115 -12.40 -14.50 20.60
C ARG A 115 -13.57 -14.32 21.57
N LEU A 116 -13.29 -14.09 22.85
CA LEU A 116 -14.32 -13.89 23.87
C LEU A 116 -14.77 -12.43 23.99
N VAL A 117 -14.02 -11.48 23.44
CA VAL A 117 -14.44 -10.07 23.39
C VAL A 117 -15.59 -9.96 22.38
N LYS A 118 -16.78 -9.67 22.89
CA LYS A 118 -17.97 -9.53 22.05
C LYS A 118 -18.05 -8.10 21.54
N ILE A 119 -18.16 -7.94 20.23
CA ILE A 119 -18.33 -6.63 19.59
C ILE A 119 -19.59 -6.66 18.74
N ASP A 120 -20.54 -5.78 19.07
CA ASP A 120 -21.79 -5.64 18.33
C ASP A 120 -21.59 -4.61 17.21
N TYR A 121 -21.81 -5.05 15.97
CA TYR A 121 -21.64 -4.25 14.76
C TYR A 121 -22.97 -3.98 14.09
N GLU A 122 -23.18 -2.74 13.62
CA GLU A 122 -24.24 -2.41 12.66
C GLU A 122 -23.59 -2.20 11.28
N PRO A 123 -23.81 -3.10 10.30
CA PRO A 123 -23.22 -2.98 8.97
C PRO A 123 -23.55 -1.66 8.28
N LEU A 124 -22.58 -1.11 7.55
CA LEU A 124 -22.75 0.08 6.72
C LEU A 124 -22.73 -0.28 5.23
N PRO A 125 -23.48 0.46 4.38
CA PRO A 125 -23.49 0.24 2.94
C PRO A 125 -22.14 0.51 2.32
N GLY A 126 -21.92 -0.06 1.13
CA GLY A 126 -20.59 -0.06 0.58
C GLY A 126 -20.27 -0.23 -0.89
N THR A 127 -19.23 0.47 -1.35
CA THR A 127 -18.62 0.37 -2.69
C THR A 127 -17.41 -0.58 -2.77
N TYR A 128 -17.61 -1.78 -3.32
CA TYR A 128 -16.58 -2.82 -3.47
C TYR A 128 -15.98 -2.94 -4.88
N ALA A 129 -16.46 -2.15 -5.85
CA ALA A 129 -16.15 -2.31 -7.26
C ALA A 129 -15.08 -1.32 -7.75
N PHE A 130 -14.06 -1.85 -8.43
CA PHE A 130 -12.98 -1.05 -9.03
C PHE A 130 -13.40 -0.32 -10.32
N GLU A 131 -14.45 -0.80 -11.00
CA GLU A 131 -14.90 -0.25 -12.28
C GLU A 131 -15.72 1.03 -12.10
N HIS A 132 -16.30 1.22 -10.91
CA HIS A 132 -17.00 2.42 -10.47
C HIS A 132 -16.41 2.82 -9.13
N ILE A 133 -15.21 3.42 -9.17
CA ILE A 133 -14.61 4.02 -7.99
C ILE A 133 -15.42 5.27 -7.64
N GLU A 134 -16.70 5.13 -7.31
CA GLU A 134 -17.51 6.20 -6.72
C GLU A 134 -17.12 6.29 -5.25
N GLY A 135 -16.58 7.44 -4.87
CA GLY A 135 -15.95 7.62 -3.58
C GLY A 135 -15.51 9.05 -3.38
N VAL A 136 -15.14 9.37 -2.14
CA VAL A 136 -14.65 10.70 -1.79
C VAL A 136 -13.30 10.90 -2.47
N VAL A 137 -13.18 11.94 -3.28
CA VAL A 137 -11.90 12.37 -3.87
C VAL A 137 -11.00 12.82 -2.72
N LEU A 138 -9.87 12.13 -2.55
CA LEU A 138 -8.89 12.42 -1.50
C LEU A 138 -7.80 13.36 -2.01
N CYS A 139 -7.43 13.21 -3.28
CA CYS A 139 -6.59 14.17 -4.00
C CYS A 139 -6.97 14.21 -5.48
N ASP A 140 -6.73 15.36 -6.10
CA ASP A 140 -6.91 15.61 -7.53
C ASP A 140 -5.74 16.48 -7.99
N TRP A 141 -4.82 15.86 -8.73
CA TRP A 141 -3.64 16.52 -9.28
C TRP A 141 -3.83 16.70 -10.77
N SER A 142 -3.43 17.85 -11.29
CA SER A 142 -3.38 18.12 -12.72
C SER A 142 -2.11 18.86 -13.11
N ALA A 143 -1.58 18.57 -14.29
CA ALA A 143 -0.48 19.30 -14.88
C ALA A 143 -0.63 19.35 -16.41
N ASP A 144 -0.49 20.54 -16.96
CA ASP A 144 -0.52 20.80 -18.39
C ASP A 144 0.81 21.40 -18.87
N LYS A 145 1.18 21.09 -20.11
CA LYS A 145 2.32 21.66 -20.82
C LYS A 145 1.96 21.81 -22.28
N GLY A 146 2.20 22.99 -22.85
CA GLY A 146 1.92 23.26 -24.27
C GLY A 146 0.42 23.21 -24.60
N ASP A 147 0.10 22.89 -25.85
CA ASP A 147 -1.26 22.77 -26.37
C ASP A 147 -1.50 21.34 -26.86
N VAL A 148 -2.22 20.55 -26.07
CA VAL A 148 -2.44 19.13 -26.34
C VAL A 148 -3.32 18.91 -27.59
N GLU A 149 -4.26 19.80 -27.86
CA GLU A 149 -5.16 19.68 -29.02
C GLU A 149 -4.36 19.94 -30.31
N ALA A 150 -3.52 20.97 -30.31
CA ALA A 150 -2.59 21.24 -31.41
C ALA A 150 -1.60 20.07 -31.61
N GLY A 151 -1.12 19.47 -30.52
CA GLY A 151 -0.23 18.31 -30.58
C GLY A 151 -0.89 17.06 -31.16
N PHE A 152 -2.16 16.80 -30.87
CA PHE A 152 -2.91 15.71 -31.50
C PHE A 152 -3.24 15.99 -32.97
N ALA A 153 -3.54 17.23 -33.34
CA ALA A 153 -3.75 17.62 -34.73
C ALA A 153 -2.50 17.39 -35.62
N GLN A 154 -1.30 17.45 -35.02
CA GLN A 154 -0.01 17.18 -35.69
C GLN A 154 0.38 15.70 -35.71
N ALA A 155 -0.38 14.82 -35.06
CA ALA A 155 -0.05 13.40 -34.99
C ALA A 155 -0.49 12.68 -36.26
N ASP A 156 0.42 11.89 -36.85
CA ASP A 156 0.07 10.95 -37.93
C ASP A 156 -0.65 9.71 -37.39
N VAL A 157 -0.36 9.37 -36.12
CA VAL A 157 -0.93 8.21 -35.43
C VAL A 157 -1.31 8.61 -34.01
N VAL A 158 -2.54 8.27 -33.61
CA VAL A 158 -3.04 8.39 -32.25
C VAL A 158 -3.40 7.01 -31.72
N VAL A 159 -2.93 6.68 -30.51
CA VAL A 159 -3.24 5.43 -29.83
C VAL A 159 -3.92 5.74 -28.50
N GLU A 160 -5.05 5.11 -28.27
CA GLU A 160 -5.80 5.20 -27.03
C GLU A 160 -5.89 3.82 -26.38
N ASN A 161 -5.52 3.73 -25.10
CA ASN A 161 -5.59 2.48 -24.34
C ASN A 161 -5.90 2.75 -22.87
N THR A 162 -6.61 1.81 -22.25
CA THR A 162 -6.77 1.74 -20.79
C THR A 162 -5.88 0.64 -20.23
N TYR A 163 -5.16 0.96 -19.16
CA TYR A 163 -4.25 0.05 -18.46
C TYR A 163 -4.69 -0.11 -17.01
N PHE A 164 -4.46 -1.29 -16.47
CA PHE A 164 -4.72 -1.61 -15.08
C PHE A 164 -3.44 -2.08 -14.38
N ALA A 165 -3.19 -1.56 -13.19
CA ALA A 165 -2.19 -2.09 -12.27
C ALA A 165 -2.90 -2.67 -11.05
N ALA A 166 -2.60 -3.92 -10.71
CA ALA A 166 -3.20 -4.59 -9.57
C ALA A 166 -2.68 -4.07 -8.22
N CYS A 167 -3.48 -4.31 -7.19
CA CYS A 167 -3.09 -4.21 -5.79
C CYS A 167 -2.06 -5.31 -5.48
N ILE A 168 -1.01 -4.96 -4.72
CA ILE A 168 0.09 -5.87 -4.38
C ILE A 168 0.44 -5.68 -2.90
N ASP A 169 0.63 -6.80 -2.19
CA ASP A 169 1.18 -6.82 -0.83
C ASP A 169 2.71 -6.80 -0.86
N HIS A 170 3.33 -6.16 0.14
CA HIS A 170 4.78 -6.06 0.26
C HIS A 170 5.46 -7.40 0.49
N ALA A 171 4.77 -8.34 1.15
CA ALA A 171 5.21 -9.70 1.45
C ALA A 171 6.64 -9.77 2.03
N PHE A 172 7.01 -8.80 2.88
CA PHE A 172 8.27 -8.86 3.63
C PHE A 172 8.30 -10.13 4.47
N ILE A 173 9.46 -10.80 4.52
CA ILE A 173 9.57 -12.14 5.11
C ILE A 173 9.29 -12.14 6.61
N GLU A 174 9.79 -11.15 7.33
CA GLU A 174 9.51 -10.92 8.76
C GLU A 174 8.18 -10.16 8.91
N PRO A 175 7.09 -10.79 9.40
CA PRO A 175 5.88 -10.06 9.79
C PRO A 175 6.19 -8.96 10.82
N GLU A 176 5.29 -8.00 10.99
CA GLU A 176 5.46 -7.00 12.04
C GLU A 176 5.41 -7.67 13.42
N GLY A 177 6.47 -7.49 14.20
CA GLY A 177 6.56 -7.99 15.55
C GLY A 177 7.61 -7.24 16.36
N GLY A 178 7.34 -7.02 17.64
CA GLY A 178 8.21 -6.24 18.50
C GLY A 178 7.77 -6.27 19.96
N VAL A 179 8.52 -5.54 20.77
CA VAL A 179 8.37 -5.53 22.23
C VAL A 179 8.52 -4.13 22.79
N ALA A 180 7.78 -3.82 23.85
CA ALA A 180 7.94 -2.60 24.62
C ALA A 180 8.08 -2.89 26.11
N TRP A 181 8.78 -1.99 26.81
CA TRP A 181 9.00 -2.04 28.25
C TRP A 181 9.22 -0.63 28.80
N VAL A 182 8.99 -0.44 30.10
CA VAL A 182 9.33 0.80 30.80
C VAL A 182 10.66 0.60 31.52
N ASP A 183 11.63 1.49 31.32
CA ASP A 183 12.90 1.43 32.04
C ASP A 183 12.83 2.09 33.43
N GLU A 184 13.91 1.97 34.21
CA GLU A 184 14.02 2.53 35.56
C GLU A 184 13.83 4.06 35.62
N ARG A 185 14.06 4.76 34.51
CA ARG A 185 13.84 6.21 34.41
C ARG A 185 12.38 6.52 34.07
N GLY A 186 11.56 5.51 33.79
CA GLY A 186 10.18 5.59 33.35
C GLY A 186 10.03 5.93 31.86
N THR A 187 11.06 5.69 31.04
CA THR A 187 10.98 5.85 29.58
C THR A 187 10.29 4.64 28.98
N VAL A 188 9.33 4.86 28.09
CA VAL A 188 8.70 3.79 27.30
C VAL A 188 9.64 3.44 26.15
N ASN A 189 10.30 2.30 26.25
CA ASN A 189 11.18 1.76 25.23
C ASN A 189 10.35 0.84 24.32
N ILE A 190 10.46 1.01 23.01
CA ILE A 190 9.70 0.27 22.01
C ILE A 190 10.66 -0.17 20.92
N ARG A 191 10.84 -1.48 20.76
CA ARG A 191 11.66 -2.07 19.71
C ARG A 191 10.76 -2.71 18.66
N VAL A 192 10.72 -2.12 17.47
CA VAL A 192 9.84 -2.58 16.37
C VAL A 192 10.52 -2.39 15.01
N PRO A 193 10.30 -3.30 14.04
CA PRO A 193 10.83 -3.16 12.70
C PRO A 193 10.07 -2.03 11.98
N THR A 194 10.73 -0.89 11.74
CA THR A 194 10.10 0.29 11.14
C THR A 194 11.00 0.98 10.10
N GLN A 195 10.39 1.63 9.12
CA GLN A 195 11.09 2.50 8.15
C GLN A 195 11.11 3.97 8.57
N THR A 196 10.46 4.33 9.68
CA THR A 196 10.30 5.72 10.12
C THR A 196 10.48 5.77 11.62
N ILE A 197 11.71 6.01 12.08
CA ILE A 197 12.03 6.10 13.51
C ILE A 197 11.35 7.32 14.15
N GLU A 198 11.09 8.36 13.35
CA GLU A 198 10.40 9.60 13.71
C GLU A 198 8.98 9.35 14.25
N ASN A 199 8.41 8.16 14.00
CA ASN A 199 7.14 7.74 14.55
C ASN A 199 7.08 7.74 16.09
N TYR A 200 8.22 7.81 16.80
CA TYR A 200 8.26 8.02 18.24
C TYR A 200 7.43 9.25 18.69
N GLN A 201 7.32 10.28 17.85
CA GLN A 201 6.52 11.48 18.14
C GLN A 201 5.02 11.19 18.12
N ASN A 202 4.58 10.38 17.15
CA ASN A 202 3.19 9.95 17.03
C ASN A 202 2.84 9.03 18.20
N VAL A 203 3.71 8.06 18.50
CA VAL A 203 3.51 7.16 19.64
C VAL A 203 3.48 7.94 20.95
N ALA A 204 4.40 8.89 21.17
CA ALA A 204 4.36 9.75 22.34
C ALA A 204 3.04 10.53 22.46
N ALA A 205 2.54 11.06 21.33
CA ALA A 205 1.24 11.73 21.30
C ALA A 205 0.07 10.79 21.63
N THR A 206 0.08 9.54 21.17
CA THR A 206 -0.91 8.50 21.53
C THR A 206 -0.85 8.19 23.03
N LEU A 207 0.36 8.04 23.57
CA LEU A 207 0.61 7.70 24.98
C LEU A 207 0.40 8.87 25.94
N GLY A 208 0.13 10.09 25.44
CA GLY A 208 -0.01 11.28 26.27
C GLY A 208 1.29 11.68 26.96
N LEU A 209 2.44 11.34 26.37
CA LEU A 209 3.77 11.58 26.91
C LEU A 209 4.53 12.62 26.08
N PRO A 210 5.47 13.37 26.69
CA PRO A 210 6.42 14.14 25.91
C PRO A 210 7.33 13.20 25.13
N ALA A 211 7.75 13.60 23.93
CA ALA A 211 8.51 12.74 23.02
C ALA A 211 9.86 12.26 23.60
N SER A 212 10.43 12.99 24.56
CA SER A 212 11.64 12.60 25.32
C SER A 212 11.44 11.39 26.25
N ARG A 213 10.19 10.97 26.50
CA ARG A 213 9.83 9.81 27.33
C ARG A 213 9.51 8.57 26.52
N VAL A 214 9.67 8.63 25.20
CA VAL A 214 9.48 7.48 24.30
C VAL A 214 10.77 7.25 23.52
N ARG A 215 11.35 6.06 23.67
CA ARG A 215 12.49 5.61 22.88
C ARG A 215 12.01 4.57 21.87
N TYR A 216 12.19 4.89 20.59
CA TYR A 216 11.81 4.02 19.47
C TYR A 216 13.06 3.45 18.82
N ASP A 217 13.27 2.15 18.97
CA ASP A 217 14.45 1.43 18.51
C ASP A 217 14.10 0.58 17.30
N CYS A 218 14.80 0.80 16.20
CA CYS A 218 14.62 0.02 14.99
C CYS A 218 15.70 -1.07 14.91
N PRO A 219 15.35 -2.36 15.06
CA PRO A 219 16.27 -3.47 14.92
C PRO A 219 16.69 -3.65 13.45
N MET A 220 17.42 -4.72 13.14
CA MET A 220 17.54 -5.15 11.74
C MET A 220 16.16 -5.52 11.19
N LEU A 221 15.81 -5.08 9.97
CA LEU A 221 14.53 -5.40 9.34
C LEU A 221 14.63 -6.62 8.43
N GLY A 222 13.67 -7.53 8.55
CA GLY A 222 13.45 -8.66 7.63
C GLY A 222 12.61 -8.26 6.40
N GLY A 223 12.87 -7.08 5.85
CA GLY A 223 12.10 -6.47 4.76
C GLY A 223 10.99 -5.54 5.25
N ALA A 224 10.61 -4.61 4.38
CA ALA A 224 9.57 -3.62 4.66
C ALA A 224 8.91 -3.08 3.39
N PHE A 225 9.72 -2.63 2.42
CA PHE A 225 9.27 -2.17 1.10
C PHE A 225 8.26 -1.03 1.12
N GLY A 226 8.17 -0.30 2.24
CA GLY A 226 7.25 0.78 2.54
C GLY A 226 5.98 0.38 3.31
N GLY A 227 5.80 -0.92 3.59
CA GLY A 227 4.70 -1.42 4.42
C GLY A 227 4.90 -1.23 5.94
N LYS A 228 6.12 -0.92 6.40
CA LYS A 228 6.45 -0.71 7.84
C LYS A 228 6.68 0.77 8.19
N GLU A 229 5.97 1.67 7.52
CA GLU A 229 6.05 3.13 7.75
C GLU A 229 5.06 3.64 8.82
N HIS A 230 4.06 2.83 9.18
CA HIS A 230 2.96 3.22 10.07
C HIS A 230 3.24 2.83 11.54
N PRO A 231 2.90 3.68 12.53
CA PRO A 231 3.31 3.49 13.93
C PRO A 231 2.50 2.46 14.74
N LEU A 232 1.37 1.94 14.23
CA LEU A 232 0.34 1.23 15.03
C LEU A 232 0.89 0.15 15.96
N LEU A 233 1.81 -0.68 15.50
CA LEU A 233 2.40 -1.72 16.36
C LEU A 233 3.06 -1.10 17.61
N GLY A 234 3.79 0.01 17.42
CA GLY A 234 4.39 0.77 18.51
C GLY A 234 3.36 1.41 19.44
N ASP A 235 2.26 1.95 18.89
CA ASP A 235 1.15 2.48 19.68
C ASP A 235 0.55 1.40 20.59
N PHE A 236 0.25 0.21 20.04
CA PHE A 236 -0.33 -0.90 20.79
C PHE A 236 0.60 -1.41 21.89
N LEU A 237 1.87 -1.60 21.55
CA LEU A 237 2.89 -2.01 22.49
C LEU A 237 3.04 -1.02 23.65
N GLY A 238 3.10 0.28 23.34
CA GLY A 238 3.20 1.33 24.34
C GLY A 238 1.98 1.37 25.28
N LEU A 239 0.77 1.32 24.72
CA LEU A 239 -0.48 1.36 25.49
C LEU A 239 -0.59 0.16 26.46
N LEU A 240 -0.34 -1.06 25.97
CA LEU A 240 -0.39 -2.26 26.80
C LEU A 240 0.69 -2.26 27.87
N THR A 241 1.91 -1.84 27.53
CA THR A 241 3.03 -1.77 28.48
C THR A 241 2.74 -0.76 29.58
N MET A 242 2.26 0.44 29.24
CA MET A 242 1.89 1.45 30.23
C MET A 242 0.74 1.00 31.13
N LYS A 243 -0.26 0.32 30.57
CA LYS A 243 -1.40 -0.18 31.35
C LYS A 243 -1.00 -1.27 32.34
N THR A 244 -0.14 -2.19 31.90
CA THR A 244 0.19 -3.40 32.68
C THR A 244 1.40 -3.22 33.59
N GLY A 245 2.25 -2.23 33.32
CA GLY A 245 3.54 -2.07 34.00
C GLY A 245 4.54 -3.19 33.72
N ARG A 246 4.25 -4.07 32.74
CA ARG A 246 5.08 -5.22 32.36
C ARG A 246 5.55 -5.06 30.91
N PRO A 247 6.69 -5.66 30.52
CA PRO A 247 7.04 -5.76 29.12
C PRO A 247 5.94 -6.46 28.32
N VAL A 248 5.64 -5.97 27.12
CA VAL A 248 4.62 -6.56 26.23
C VAL A 248 5.22 -6.80 24.87
N ARG A 249 5.01 -8.00 24.32
CA ARG A 249 5.38 -8.40 22.97
C ARG A 249 4.13 -8.59 22.12
N ILE A 250 4.17 -8.14 20.87
CA ILE A 250 3.17 -8.44 19.85
C ILE A 250 3.92 -8.97 18.65
N ALA A 251 3.52 -10.13 18.14
CA ALA A 251 4.01 -10.70 16.89
C ALA A 251 2.81 -11.06 16.02
N TYR A 252 2.71 -10.46 14.83
CA TYR A 252 1.63 -10.80 13.91
C TYR A 252 1.90 -12.11 13.20
N THR A 253 0.82 -12.88 13.03
CA THR A 253 0.78 -13.91 12.00
C THR A 253 0.88 -13.29 10.60
N ARG A 254 1.21 -14.11 9.60
CA ARG A 254 1.21 -13.65 8.20
C ARG A 254 -0.17 -13.13 7.77
N GLU A 255 -1.23 -13.79 8.20
CA GLU A 255 -2.61 -13.38 7.87
C GLU A 255 -2.94 -12.00 8.44
N GLU A 256 -2.59 -11.75 9.72
CA GLU A 256 -2.78 -10.44 10.34
C GLU A 256 -1.95 -9.35 9.66
N SER A 257 -0.69 -9.66 9.35
CA SER A 257 0.20 -8.76 8.60
C SER A 257 -0.42 -8.38 7.25
N MET A 258 -0.85 -9.35 6.45
CA MET A 258 -1.48 -9.09 5.15
C MET A 258 -2.84 -8.40 5.28
N GLY A 259 -3.61 -8.68 6.33
CA GLY A 259 -4.93 -8.07 6.57
C GLY A 259 -4.85 -6.60 6.95
N GLN A 260 -3.85 -6.21 7.76
CA GLN A 260 -3.71 -4.86 8.29
C GLN A 260 -2.75 -3.97 7.48
N CYS A 261 -1.69 -4.55 6.90
CA CYS A 261 -0.61 -3.77 6.31
C CYS A 261 -1.12 -3.00 5.10
N SER A 262 -0.63 -1.77 4.92
CA SER A 262 -0.86 -1.01 3.70
C SER A 262 -0.51 -1.81 2.42
N LYS A 263 -1.04 -1.41 1.28
CA LYS A 263 -0.81 -2.09 -0.02
C LYS A 263 -0.32 -1.14 -1.10
N LYS A 264 0.13 -1.66 -2.22
CA LYS A 264 0.27 -0.84 -3.43
C LYS A 264 -1.11 -0.48 -3.97
N HIS A 265 -1.36 0.80 -4.29
CA HIS A 265 -2.59 1.24 -4.98
C HIS A 265 -2.82 0.44 -6.27
N PRO A 266 -4.03 -0.09 -6.50
CA PRO A 266 -4.44 -0.42 -7.84
C PRO A 266 -4.76 0.87 -8.62
N PHE A 267 -4.36 0.90 -9.89
CA PHE A 267 -4.53 2.06 -10.77
C PHE A 267 -5.31 1.67 -12.01
N LEU A 268 -6.25 2.53 -12.40
CA LEU A 268 -6.85 2.58 -13.72
C LEU A 268 -6.24 3.77 -14.45
N MET A 269 -5.64 3.55 -15.61
CA MET A 269 -4.93 4.60 -16.34
C MET A 269 -5.38 4.63 -17.78
N ARG A 270 -5.94 5.75 -18.22
CA ARG A 270 -6.34 6.00 -19.60
C ARG A 270 -5.29 6.86 -20.24
N TYR A 271 -4.73 6.40 -21.36
CA TYR A 271 -3.72 7.11 -22.12
C TYR A 271 -4.24 7.37 -23.52
N LYS A 272 -4.00 8.58 -24.00
CA LYS A 272 -4.08 8.96 -25.41
C LYS A 272 -2.72 9.52 -25.82
N THR A 273 -2.14 8.97 -26.87
CA THR A 273 -0.77 9.30 -27.27
C THR A 273 -0.71 9.53 -28.77
N GLY A 274 -0.24 10.71 -29.17
CA GLY A 274 -0.06 11.14 -30.54
C GLY A 274 1.42 11.16 -30.93
N ALA A 275 1.73 10.74 -32.15
CA ALA A 275 3.08 10.82 -32.69
C ALA A 275 3.11 10.91 -34.21
N THR A 276 4.26 11.32 -34.76
CA THR A 276 4.53 11.32 -36.19
C THR A 276 4.99 9.96 -36.71
N ARG A 277 5.02 9.75 -38.03
CA ARG A 277 5.52 8.52 -38.67
C ARG A 277 7.01 8.25 -38.40
N GLU A 278 7.79 9.28 -38.10
CA GLU A 278 9.20 9.17 -37.68
C GLU A 278 9.35 8.75 -36.21
N GLY A 279 8.22 8.59 -35.51
CA GLY A 279 8.17 8.11 -34.14
C GLY A 279 8.39 9.18 -33.07
N LYS A 280 8.24 10.46 -33.41
CA LYS A 280 8.35 11.57 -32.45
C LYS A 280 6.99 11.82 -31.77
N LEU A 281 6.98 11.90 -30.44
CA LEU A 281 5.79 12.23 -29.67
C LEU A 281 5.38 13.69 -29.89
N THR A 282 4.10 13.91 -30.18
CA THR A 282 3.52 15.23 -30.40
C THR A 282 2.58 15.63 -29.25
N ALA A 283 1.82 14.68 -28.71
CA ALA A 283 0.93 14.89 -27.58
C ALA A 283 0.78 13.64 -26.70
N VAL A 284 0.63 13.84 -25.40
CA VAL A 284 0.24 12.79 -24.45
C VAL A 284 -0.84 13.33 -23.51
N GLU A 285 -1.97 12.64 -23.45
CA GLU A 285 -3.01 12.86 -22.45
C GLU A 285 -3.11 11.63 -21.54
N VAL A 286 -3.11 11.85 -20.22
CA VAL A 286 -3.20 10.79 -19.22
C VAL A 286 -4.24 11.13 -18.16
N ASP A 287 -5.15 10.18 -17.91
CA ASP A 287 -6.08 10.22 -16.78
C ASP A 287 -5.84 8.99 -15.89
N ILE A 288 -5.45 9.23 -14.64
CA ILE A 288 -5.11 8.20 -13.66
C ILE A 288 -6.12 8.25 -12.51
N VAL A 289 -6.74 7.12 -12.22
CA VAL A 289 -7.56 6.91 -11.02
C VAL A 289 -6.90 5.84 -10.16
N ALA A 290 -6.60 6.21 -8.92
CA ALA A 290 -6.08 5.30 -7.90
C ALA A 290 -7.12 5.03 -6.82
N ASP A 291 -7.22 3.76 -6.40
CA ASP A 291 -7.99 3.39 -5.22
C ASP A 291 -7.11 3.45 -3.98
N ALA A 292 -7.42 4.36 -3.07
CA ALA A 292 -6.68 4.60 -1.83
C ALA A 292 -7.02 3.62 -0.70
N GLY A 293 -8.07 2.82 -0.84
CA GLY A 293 -8.63 2.02 0.25
C GLY A 293 -9.38 2.87 1.28
N ALA A 294 -9.45 2.39 2.53
CA ALA A 294 -10.23 3.02 3.59
C ALA A 294 -9.61 4.32 4.13
N TYR A 295 -8.27 4.40 4.20
CA TYR A 295 -7.56 5.58 4.71
C TYR A 295 -6.64 6.23 3.69
N PRO A 296 -6.58 7.57 3.65
CA PRO A 296 -5.79 8.30 2.66
C PRO A 296 -4.30 8.02 2.76
N THR A 297 -3.75 7.89 3.98
CA THR A 297 -2.31 7.69 4.25
C THR A 297 -1.41 8.53 3.32
N ASN A 298 -0.53 7.91 2.53
CA ASN A 298 0.37 8.61 1.61
C ASN A 298 -0.17 8.72 0.17
N SER A 299 -1.47 8.52 -0.06
CA SER A 299 -2.08 8.50 -1.39
C SER A 299 -1.83 9.78 -2.18
N GLY A 300 -1.89 10.94 -1.51
CA GLY A 300 -1.65 12.24 -2.15
C GLY A 300 -0.30 12.30 -2.86
N GLY A 301 0.77 11.95 -2.14
CA GLY A 301 2.14 11.96 -2.70
C GLY A 301 2.39 10.84 -3.71
N LEU A 302 1.83 9.66 -3.50
CA LEU A 302 2.01 8.52 -4.41
C LEU A 302 1.33 8.73 -5.76
N VAL A 303 0.11 9.28 -5.76
CA VAL A 303 -0.61 9.60 -7.00
C VAL A 303 0.06 10.75 -7.75
N LEU A 304 0.53 11.78 -7.04
CA LEU A 304 1.35 12.83 -7.64
C LEU A 304 2.60 12.26 -8.32
N GLY A 305 3.34 11.41 -7.61
CA GLY A 305 4.52 10.74 -8.17
C GLY A 305 4.18 9.93 -9.42
N GLY A 306 3.05 9.21 -9.40
CA GLY A 306 2.55 8.47 -10.56
C GLY A 306 2.23 9.35 -11.76
N MET A 307 1.60 10.51 -11.53
CA MET A 307 1.32 11.51 -12.56
C MET A 307 2.62 12.05 -13.16
N VAL A 308 3.59 12.44 -12.34
CA VAL A 308 4.85 13.05 -12.78
C VAL A 308 5.64 12.11 -13.70
N VAL A 309 5.61 10.80 -13.42
CA VAL A 309 6.34 9.79 -14.23
C VAL A 309 5.51 9.17 -15.35
N SER A 310 4.23 9.52 -15.46
CA SER A 310 3.25 8.92 -16.40
C SER A 310 3.69 9.02 -17.86
N GLN A 311 4.25 10.16 -18.25
CA GLN A 311 4.78 10.41 -19.60
C GLN A 311 6.04 9.60 -19.94
N GLY A 312 6.69 8.98 -18.95
CA GLY A 312 7.96 8.27 -19.13
C GLY A 312 9.15 9.21 -19.35
N PRO A 313 10.34 8.66 -19.65
CA PRO A 313 11.57 9.44 -19.81
C PRO A 313 11.69 10.05 -21.22
N TYR A 314 10.62 10.67 -21.72
CA TYR A 314 10.52 11.15 -23.09
C TYR A 314 10.29 12.66 -23.16
N GLU A 315 10.81 13.30 -24.21
CA GLU A 315 10.45 14.67 -24.52
C GLU A 315 9.08 14.68 -25.19
N VAL A 316 8.08 15.21 -24.48
CA VAL A 316 6.73 15.45 -25.00
C VAL A 316 6.50 16.96 -25.03
N PRO A 317 6.28 17.58 -26.20
CA PRO A 317 6.09 19.02 -26.30
C PRO A 317 4.74 19.46 -25.72
N ASN A 318 3.69 18.66 -25.92
CA ASN A 318 2.34 18.94 -25.44
C ASN A 318 1.82 17.80 -24.55
N SER A 319 1.42 18.08 -23.32
CA SER A 319 0.92 17.05 -22.42
C SER A 319 -0.16 17.58 -21.49
N ARG A 320 -1.17 16.75 -21.24
CA ARG A 320 -2.20 16.95 -20.21
C ARG A 320 -2.21 15.72 -19.31
N ALA A 321 -2.01 15.89 -18.01
CA ALA A 321 -2.06 14.79 -17.06
C ALA A 321 -2.99 15.14 -15.90
N ARG A 322 -3.90 14.23 -15.57
CA ARG A 322 -4.70 14.28 -14.35
C ARG A 322 -4.52 12.97 -13.60
N ALA A 323 -4.39 13.07 -12.28
CA ALA A 323 -4.30 11.91 -11.41
C ALA A 323 -5.05 12.16 -10.12
N LEU A 324 -6.03 11.30 -9.84
CA LEU A 324 -6.88 11.41 -8.67
C LEU A 324 -6.83 10.14 -7.84
N SER A 325 -6.91 10.28 -6.51
CA SER A 325 -7.18 9.16 -5.61
C SER A 325 -8.57 9.28 -5.01
N ARG A 326 -9.22 8.14 -4.85
CA ARG A 326 -10.53 8.05 -4.20
C ARG A 326 -10.47 7.09 -3.04
N ARG A 327 -11.15 7.47 -1.96
CA ARG A 327 -11.46 6.56 -0.86
C ARG A 327 -12.54 5.60 -1.33
N THR A 328 -12.26 4.30 -1.27
CA THR A 328 -13.28 3.27 -1.39
C THR A 328 -13.66 2.85 0.01
N THR A 329 -14.93 3.03 0.36
CA THR A 329 -15.46 2.56 1.63
C THR A 329 -16.72 1.79 1.36
N PRO A 330 -16.80 0.52 1.79
CA PRO A 330 -15.79 -0.45 2.13
C PRO A 330 -14.67 -0.55 1.14
N SER A 331 -13.49 -0.67 1.70
CA SER A 331 -12.40 -1.31 1.00
C SER A 331 -12.17 -2.64 1.69
N PRO A 332 -11.97 -3.77 0.98
CA PRO A 332 -11.38 -4.96 1.59
C PRO A 332 -9.92 -4.74 2.01
N ARG A 333 -9.40 -3.51 1.89
CA ARG A 333 -8.00 -3.14 2.04
C ARG A 333 -7.83 -1.93 2.98
N PRO A 334 -6.79 -1.94 3.83
CA PRO A 334 -6.50 -0.90 4.82
C PRO A 334 -6.37 0.48 4.20
N CYS A 335 -5.28 0.64 3.49
CA CYS A 335 -4.77 1.87 2.95
C CYS A 335 -3.62 1.48 2.03
N ALA A 336 -3.03 2.45 1.35
CA ALA A 336 -1.94 2.17 0.46
C ALA A 336 -0.68 2.95 0.80
N ALA A 337 0.46 2.25 0.92
CA ALA A 337 1.75 2.83 1.25
C ALA A 337 2.84 2.27 0.33
N SER A 338 3.71 3.19 -0.12
CA SER A 338 4.88 3.05 -1.00
C SER A 338 4.69 2.36 -2.36
N ALA A 339 5.54 2.54 -3.37
CA ALA A 339 6.41 3.63 -3.77
C ALA A 339 5.88 4.09 -5.16
N PRO A 340 6.33 5.20 -5.77
CA PRO A 340 6.15 5.42 -7.20
C PRO A 340 6.95 4.36 -7.97
N THR A 341 6.49 3.11 -7.93
CA THR A 341 7.01 2.08 -8.81
C THR A 341 6.61 2.48 -10.22
N ARG A 342 7.44 2.09 -11.19
CA ARG A 342 7.22 2.20 -12.65
C ARG A 342 5.83 1.74 -13.14
N SER A 343 4.92 1.28 -12.27
CA SER A 343 3.58 0.83 -12.61
C SER A 343 2.55 1.93 -12.80
N ALA A 344 2.80 3.16 -12.37
CA ALA A 344 1.95 4.31 -12.74
C ALA A 344 2.24 4.82 -14.16
N SER A 345 3.26 4.25 -14.80
CA SER A 345 3.59 4.50 -16.20
C SER A 345 3.65 3.16 -16.98
N PRO A 346 2.63 2.85 -17.80
CA PRO A 346 2.72 1.75 -18.76
C PRO A 346 3.75 2.03 -19.88
N THR A 347 4.51 3.12 -19.75
CA THR A 347 5.50 3.57 -20.72
C THR A 347 6.73 2.66 -20.82
N SER A 348 6.78 1.53 -20.10
CA SER A 348 7.83 0.52 -20.29
C SER A 348 7.37 -0.82 -20.88
N PRO A 349 6.17 -1.40 -20.62
CA PRO A 349 5.87 -2.72 -21.17
C PRO A 349 5.17 -2.71 -22.54
N ARG A 350 4.45 -1.64 -22.97
CA ARG A 350 3.58 -1.70 -24.16
C ARG A 350 3.62 -0.57 -25.20
N TRP A 351 4.65 0.29 -25.21
CA TRP A 351 5.13 0.85 -26.50
C TRP A 351 5.57 -0.25 -27.48
N THR A 352 5.66 -1.49 -27.02
CA THR A 352 6.13 -2.67 -27.74
C THR A 352 5.22 -3.16 -28.87
N ARG A 353 4.04 -2.56 -29.10
CA ARG A 353 3.18 -2.84 -30.26
C ARG A 353 3.40 -1.90 -31.46
N TRP A 354 4.10 -0.78 -31.27
CA TRP A 354 4.53 0.13 -32.34
C TRP A 354 5.50 -0.49 -33.36
N PRO A 355 6.57 -1.22 -32.95
CA PRO A 355 7.62 -1.58 -33.90
C PRO A 355 7.23 -2.69 -34.88
N SER A 356 6.16 -3.45 -34.63
CA SER A 356 5.78 -4.57 -35.50
C SER A 356 5.06 -4.17 -36.78
N GLY A 357 4.44 -2.98 -36.84
CA GLY A 357 3.72 -2.52 -38.04
C GLY A 357 4.58 -1.73 -39.04
N TRP A 358 5.71 -1.17 -38.59
CA TRP A 358 6.42 -0.11 -39.33
C TRP A 358 7.96 -0.29 -39.40
N GLY A 359 8.50 -1.44 -38.97
CA GLY A 359 9.90 -1.79 -39.22
C GLY A 359 10.97 -1.12 -38.34
N TRP A 360 10.58 -0.43 -37.27
CA TRP A 360 11.53 0.23 -36.35
C TRP A 360 12.03 -0.73 -35.26
N SER A 361 13.32 -0.61 -34.89
CA SER A 361 13.86 -1.34 -33.73
C SER A 361 13.53 -0.64 -32.42
N ARG A 362 13.32 -1.42 -31.35
CA ARG A 362 12.88 -0.96 -30.03
C ARG A 362 13.80 0.10 -29.41
N SER A 363 15.11 -0.06 -29.60
CA SER A 363 16.13 0.86 -29.11
C SER A 363 16.21 2.13 -29.94
N SER A 364 15.93 2.05 -31.24
CA SER A 364 16.02 3.18 -32.17
C SER A 364 14.95 4.24 -31.88
N SER A 365 13.70 3.84 -31.60
CA SER A 365 12.62 4.78 -31.27
C SER A 365 12.87 5.49 -29.94
N ALA A 366 13.34 4.77 -28.91
CA ALA A 366 13.68 5.37 -27.62
C ALA A 366 14.89 6.34 -27.72
N ALA A 367 15.89 6.00 -28.55
CA ALA A 367 17.08 6.82 -28.77
C ALA A 367 16.79 8.07 -29.60
N ALA A 368 15.96 7.96 -30.65
CA ALA A 368 15.60 9.09 -31.52
C ALA A 368 14.83 10.20 -30.77
N ILE A 369 14.02 9.81 -29.76
CA ILE A 369 13.32 10.76 -28.87
C ILE A 369 14.30 11.42 -27.89
N SER A 370 15.37 10.73 -27.51
CA SER A 370 16.37 11.22 -26.53
C SER A 370 17.48 12.10 -27.14
N SER A 371 17.72 12.06 -28.45
CA SER A 371 18.99 12.51 -29.03
C SER A 371 19.11 14.00 -29.38
N LYS A 372 18.12 14.87 -29.11
CA LYS A 372 18.22 16.29 -29.49
C LYS A 372 19.02 17.21 -28.54
N ARG A 373 19.61 16.69 -27.47
CA ARG A 373 20.50 17.49 -26.57
C ARG A 373 21.98 17.11 -26.56
N ALA A 374 22.43 16.23 -27.47
CA ALA A 374 23.84 15.95 -27.65
C ALA A 374 24.30 16.34 -29.06
N GLY A 375 24.43 17.65 -29.28
CA GLY A 375 25.18 18.18 -30.43
C GLY A 375 26.68 17.92 -30.26
N ARG A 376 27.11 16.67 -30.41
CA ARG A 376 28.50 16.30 -30.76
C ARG A 376 28.46 15.05 -31.63
N SER A 377 28.93 15.20 -32.87
CA SER A 377 29.06 14.12 -33.84
C SER A 377 29.92 12.98 -33.28
N CYS A 378 29.35 11.80 -33.11
CA CYS A 378 30.14 10.57 -33.11
C CYS A 378 30.27 10.11 -34.56
N LYS A 379 31.46 10.29 -35.14
CA LYS A 379 31.84 9.67 -36.41
C LYS A 379 31.86 8.16 -36.22
N ASN A 380 31.15 7.45 -37.09
CA ASN A 380 31.18 5.99 -37.20
C ASN A 380 32.61 5.49 -37.41
N SER A 381 33.03 4.49 -36.63
CA SER A 381 34.15 3.61 -36.96
C SER A 381 33.64 2.15 -36.99
N PRO A 382 33.95 1.36 -38.03
CA PRO A 382 33.44 0.00 -38.13
C PRO A 382 34.37 -0.94 -37.35
N SER A 383 33.87 -1.57 -36.29
CA SER A 383 34.57 -2.70 -35.68
C SER A 383 33.72 -3.97 -35.85
N ARG A 384 34.36 -4.99 -36.45
CA ARG A 384 33.82 -6.31 -36.80
C ARG A 384 33.35 -7.09 -35.56
N PRO A 385 32.36 -7.99 -35.70
CA PRO A 385 31.94 -8.87 -34.61
C PRO A 385 32.97 -9.99 -34.41
N ARG A 386 33.33 -10.27 -33.15
CA ARG A 386 33.94 -11.56 -32.76
C ARG A 386 32.88 -12.39 -32.02
N PRO A 387 32.71 -13.67 -32.34
CA PRO A 387 31.81 -14.57 -31.62
C PRO A 387 32.52 -15.12 -30.38
N CYS A 388 31.77 -15.48 -29.34
CA CYS A 388 31.98 -16.64 -28.46
C CYS A 388 31.09 -16.56 -27.21
N PHE A 389 30.03 -17.38 -27.19
CA PHE A 389 29.49 -18.01 -25.98
C PHE A 389 29.50 -19.51 -26.24
N PRO A 390 30.09 -20.36 -25.37
CA PRO A 390 29.86 -21.79 -25.45
C PRO A 390 28.54 -22.15 -24.78
N SER A 391 27.72 -22.87 -25.54
CA SER A 391 26.48 -23.52 -25.15
C SER A 391 26.72 -24.62 -24.12
N PHE A 392 26.17 -24.47 -22.91
CA PHE A 392 25.94 -25.59 -22.00
C PHE A 392 24.46 -26.00 -22.07
N LEU A 393 24.14 -26.84 -23.06
CA LEU A 393 22.91 -27.62 -23.08
C LEU A 393 23.06 -28.80 -22.10
N ARG A 394 22.46 -28.71 -20.92
CA ARG A 394 22.15 -29.89 -20.10
C ARG A 394 20.81 -30.46 -20.54
N LYS A 395 20.80 -31.71 -21.00
CA LYS A 395 19.59 -32.50 -21.28
C LYS A 395 18.72 -32.61 -20.02
N PRO A 396 17.38 -32.47 -20.11
CA PRO A 396 16.50 -32.83 -19.01
C PRO A 396 16.40 -34.35 -18.89
N ARG A 397 16.54 -34.86 -17.65
CA ARG A 397 16.23 -36.24 -17.27
C ARG A 397 14.71 -36.39 -17.15
N GLU A 398 14.15 -37.40 -17.81
CA GLU A 398 12.76 -37.83 -17.63
C GLU A 398 12.51 -38.36 -16.21
N PRO A 399 11.37 -38.05 -15.58
CA PRO A 399 10.85 -38.81 -14.45
C PRO A 399 9.92 -39.92 -14.93
N SER A 400 10.24 -41.14 -14.51
CA SER A 400 9.48 -42.38 -14.70
C SER A 400 8.04 -42.30 -14.19
N ALA A 401 7.12 -42.85 -14.97
CA ALA A 401 5.71 -43.01 -14.68
C ALA A 401 5.43 -43.96 -13.49
N ARG A 402 4.52 -43.55 -12.60
CA ARG A 402 3.58 -44.44 -11.90
C ARG A 402 2.22 -43.75 -11.84
N ARG A 403 1.22 -44.35 -12.50
CA ARG A 403 -0.21 -44.02 -12.40
C ARG A 403 -0.82 -44.78 -11.21
N PRO A 404 -1.85 -44.23 -10.57
CA PRO A 404 -2.93 -45.03 -10.00
C PRO A 404 -4.22 -44.92 -10.84
N ASP A 405 -4.95 -46.02 -10.80
CA ASP A 405 -6.18 -46.40 -11.51
C ASP A 405 -7.42 -45.52 -11.17
N PRO A 406 -8.38 -45.28 -12.09
CA PRO A 406 -9.59 -44.52 -11.82
C PRO A 406 -10.83 -45.44 -11.68
N THR A 407 -11.38 -45.54 -10.46
CA THR A 407 -12.72 -46.13 -10.25
C THR A 407 -13.53 -45.32 -9.24
N HIS A 408 -14.47 -44.48 -9.71
CA HIS A 408 -15.91 -44.63 -9.44
C HIS A 408 -16.76 -43.47 -9.98
N ARG A 409 -17.61 -43.86 -10.95
CA ARG A 409 -18.93 -43.36 -11.39
C ARG A 409 -19.62 -42.14 -10.72
N LYS A 410 -20.04 -41.25 -11.64
CA LYS A 410 -21.41 -40.73 -11.93
C LYS A 410 -22.23 -40.03 -10.83
N ALA A 411 -22.56 -38.76 -11.09
CA ALA A 411 -23.95 -38.33 -11.29
C ALA A 411 -24.03 -37.04 -12.16
N ARG A 412 -24.74 -37.13 -13.29
CA ARG A 412 -25.36 -36.06 -14.11
C ARG A 412 -26.68 -35.65 -13.42
N ALA A 413 -27.38 -34.53 -13.61
CA ALA A 413 -27.37 -33.28 -14.41
C ALA A 413 -28.58 -32.43 -13.87
N PRO A 414 -29.24 -31.51 -14.61
CA PRO A 414 -28.83 -30.28 -15.32
C PRO A 414 -29.61 -29.03 -14.82
N GLY A 415 -29.30 -27.83 -15.34
CA GLY A 415 -30.18 -26.67 -15.21
C GLY A 415 -29.58 -25.37 -15.73
N ALA A 416 -29.60 -25.19 -17.05
CA ALA A 416 -29.31 -23.92 -17.71
C ALA A 416 -30.52 -22.98 -17.58
N GLY A 417 -30.27 -21.72 -17.25
CA GLY A 417 -31.27 -20.65 -17.30
C GLY A 417 -30.54 -19.31 -17.45
N GLY A 418 -30.54 -18.79 -18.68
CA GLY A 418 -29.91 -17.52 -19.03
C GLY A 418 -30.62 -16.33 -18.40
N TRP A 419 -29.84 -15.31 -18.03
CA TRP A 419 -30.39 -14.02 -17.60
C TRP A 419 -30.30 -13.03 -18.76
N ALA A 420 -31.47 -12.62 -19.22
CA ALA A 420 -31.68 -11.61 -20.24
C ALA A 420 -31.36 -10.22 -19.68
N ILE A 421 -30.73 -9.42 -20.54
CA ILE A 421 -30.42 -8.00 -20.32
C ILE A 421 -31.71 -7.20 -20.58
N SER A 422 -32.31 -6.62 -19.53
CA SER A 422 -33.35 -5.61 -19.68
C SER A 422 -32.73 -4.22 -19.68
N ARG A 423 -32.86 -3.53 -20.82
CA ARG A 423 -32.61 -2.09 -20.99
C ARG A 423 -33.64 -1.31 -20.18
N ILE A 424 -33.20 -0.27 -19.46
CA ILE A 424 -34.09 0.77 -18.93
C ILE A 424 -33.63 2.10 -19.54
N SER A 425 -34.53 2.72 -20.31
CA SER A 425 -34.43 4.11 -20.76
C SER A 425 -34.83 5.07 -19.62
N PRO A 426 -34.36 6.34 -19.65
CA PRO A 426 -34.62 7.31 -18.60
C PRO A 426 -35.94 8.04 -18.85
N ASP A 427 -36.72 8.30 -17.81
CA ASP A 427 -37.60 9.47 -17.81
C ASP A 427 -38.01 9.93 -16.40
N THR A 428 -37.72 11.22 -16.18
CA THR A 428 -38.48 12.27 -15.48
C THR A 428 -39.05 12.07 -14.07
N GLY A 429 -38.73 13.02 -13.18
CA GLY A 429 -39.62 13.37 -12.07
C GLY A 429 -38.97 14.13 -10.91
N VAL A 430 -38.70 15.44 -11.08
CA VAL A 430 -38.40 16.38 -9.99
C VAL A 430 -39.70 16.97 -9.45
N PRO A 431 -39.82 17.14 -8.12
CA PRO A 431 -40.29 18.43 -7.56
C PRO A 431 -39.36 18.84 -6.39
N GLY A 432 -38.94 20.08 -6.17
CA GLY A 432 -39.54 21.38 -6.46
C GLY A 432 -39.93 22.05 -5.14
N THR A 433 -39.36 23.26 -4.87
CA THR A 433 -39.64 24.24 -3.77
C THR A 433 -38.80 24.10 -2.48
N ARG A 434 -38.25 25.16 -1.85
CA ARG A 434 -38.44 26.63 -1.92
C ARG A 434 -37.22 27.37 -1.34
N ALA A 435 -37.05 28.65 -1.71
CA ALA A 435 -35.90 29.50 -1.43
C ALA A 435 -36.06 30.45 -0.21
N ARG A 436 -34.93 30.72 0.48
CA ARG A 436 -34.38 31.99 1.08
C ARG A 436 -35.22 32.80 2.11
N PRO A 437 -34.58 33.56 3.05
CA PRO A 437 -33.71 34.71 2.77
C PRO A 437 -32.49 34.95 3.72
N THR A 438 -31.34 35.41 3.17
CA THR A 438 -30.65 36.72 3.39
C THR A 438 -29.70 36.84 4.60
N SER A 439 -28.46 37.21 4.28
CA SER A 439 -27.35 37.64 5.14
C SER A 439 -27.59 39.00 5.82
N PRO A 440 -26.74 39.41 6.79
CA PRO A 440 -25.65 40.33 6.41
C PRO A 440 -24.30 40.15 7.14
N SER A 441 -23.24 40.52 6.40
CA SER A 441 -21.92 41.11 6.73
C SER A 441 -21.27 41.05 8.13
N ARG A 442 -20.01 40.57 8.08
CA ARG A 442 -18.75 40.92 8.81
C ARG A 442 -18.68 42.27 9.56
N PRO A 443 -17.81 42.39 10.60
CA PRO A 443 -16.42 42.84 10.35
C PRO A 443 -15.32 42.14 11.16
N THR A 444 -14.13 42.14 10.56
CA THR A 444 -12.80 41.96 11.14
C THR A 444 -12.37 43.17 11.98
N ALA A 445 -11.73 42.95 13.15
CA ALA A 445 -10.50 43.63 13.60
C ALA A 445 -10.20 43.30 15.09
N ALA A 446 -9.07 42.64 15.34
CA ALA A 446 -8.06 42.89 16.38
C ALA A 446 -7.05 41.73 16.36
#